data_AF-A0A803KXS2-F1
#
_entry.id   AF-A0A803KXS2-F1
#
_cell.length_a   1.000
_cell.length_b   1.000
_cell.length_c   1.000
_cell.angle_alpha   90.00
_cell.angle_beta   90.00
_cell.angle_gamma   90.00
#
_symmetry.space_group_name_H-M   'P 1'
#
loop_
_entity.id
_entity.type
_entity.pdbx_description
1 polymer ?
#
loop_
_entity_poly.entity_id
_entity_poly.type
_entity_poly.pdbx_seq_one_letter_code
_entity_poly.pdbx_strand_id
1 'polypeptide(L)'
;MKHFVLVHGTCHGAWCWYKQIPLLRQAGHQVTAVDLGGCGVHGRPLSEIVTIDDYVEPLMDVMRSIDPHDDGGDKKVVLVGHSFGGIAISMAMEKFPEKILVGVFLSAYMPNRSSPPLTLVQETFKRTPLEGFLDTTFRFDNGPEKAATHLVFGPKILSTKLYQNCQPEDIELAQKMVKLDGTFSEDLAKDSLFSEERFGRVKRVFVISEEDELVKTDFQNWIIENSPPHQVKSIPKADHMGAWCWYKLIPLLENAGHRVTALDMAASGANTKRIEDVILVGHSLGGMNIAFAMESFPQKISAAVFLAAVLPDTIHQPSYVLNKFAELIPEEAMYDTKFWTYGSPEEPLTATLFGPRFVQFLASLSPIEDYELAMSKQKPSSLFLPDLTKAKKFSNNGFESVRRIYVISKEDKILSEEFARWMIDNSGVQEVREVQGADHMTMLSKPQLLCDCLLDIASV
;
A
#
# COMPACT_ATOMS: atom_id res chain seq x y z
N MET A 1 -5.48 17.06 17.33
CA MET A 1 -5.34 17.48 15.92
C MET A 1 -3.96 18.08 15.68
N LYS A 2 -3.31 17.73 14.56
CA LYS A 2 -2.03 18.29 14.07
C LYS A 2 -2.15 18.45 12.55
N HIS A 3 -1.28 19.26 11.94
CA HIS A 3 -1.23 19.41 10.48
C HIS A 3 0.05 18.78 9.94
N PHE A 4 -0.09 17.75 9.10
CA PHE A 4 1.00 17.08 8.41
C PHE A 4 1.19 17.68 7.02
N VAL A 5 2.43 18.01 6.69
CA VAL A 5 2.85 18.39 5.33
C VAL A 5 3.78 17.31 4.81
N LEU A 6 3.33 16.59 3.78
CA LEU A 6 3.99 15.42 3.20
C LEU A 6 4.71 15.80 1.92
N VAL A 7 5.99 15.46 1.83
CA VAL A 7 6.90 15.88 0.75
C VAL A 7 7.57 14.64 0.15
N HIS A 8 7.34 14.43 -1.15
CA HIS A 8 7.80 13.25 -1.89
C HIS A 8 9.31 13.27 -2.20
N GLY A 9 9.83 12.11 -2.59
CA GLY A 9 11.20 11.94 -3.11
C GLY A 9 11.33 12.18 -4.62
N THR A 10 12.54 11.94 -5.15
CA THR A 10 12.87 12.14 -6.56
C THR A 10 11.92 11.39 -7.50
N CYS A 11 11.57 12.02 -8.62
CA CYS A 11 10.65 11.55 -9.66
C CYS A 11 9.19 11.38 -9.24
N HIS A 12 8.87 11.43 -7.95
CA HIS A 12 7.53 11.21 -7.43
C HIS A 12 6.73 12.52 -7.37
N GLY A 13 5.52 12.45 -6.82
CA GLY A 13 4.64 13.59 -6.54
C GLY A 13 3.84 13.32 -5.26
N ALA A 14 2.97 14.24 -4.88
CA ALA A 14 2.01 14.12 -3.78
C ALA A 14 1.20 12.81 -3.85
N TRP A 15 0.99 12.28 -5.06
CA TRP A 15 0.34 11.00 -5.30
C TRP A 15 1.00 9.86 -4.53
N CYS A 16 2.31 9.87 -4.26
CA CYS A 16 2.97 8.80 -3.52
C CYS A 16 2.55 8.71 -2.04
N TRP A 17 1.72 9.64 -1.55
CA TRP A 17 1.14 9.65 -0.20
C TRP A 17 -0.33 9.23 -0.18
N TYR A 18 -0.88 8.74 -1.30
CA TYR A 18 -2.32 8.48 -1.43
C TYR A 18 -2.87 7.48 -0.38
N LYS A 19 -2.05 6.55 0.13
CA LYS A 19 -2.44 5.62 1.21
C LYS A 19 -2.32 6.26 2.62
N GLN A 20 -1.40 7.20 2.87
CA GLN A 20 -1.21 7.82 4.20
C GLN A 20 -2.15 8.99 4.47
N ILE A 21 -2.49 9.78 3.44
CA ILE A 21 -3.40 10.93 3.56
C ILE A 21 -4.73 10.56 4.25
N PRO A 22 -5.48 9.53 3.81
CA PRO A 22 -6.74 9.16 4.44
C PRO A 22 -6.56 8.67 5.88
N LEU A 23 -5.51 7.91 6.18
CA LEU A 23 -5.23 7.39 7.53
C LEU A 23 -4.96 8.52 8.54
N LEU A 24 -4.14 9.50 8.15
CA LEU A 24 -3.86 10.66 8.97
C LEU A 24 -5.11 11.53 9.17
N ARG A 25 -5.94 11.69 8.13
CA ARG A 25 -7.22 12.42 8.23
C ARG A 25 -8.20 11.72 9.16
N GLN A 26 -8.32 10.39 9.06
CA GLN A 26 -9.17 9.57 9.92
C GLN A 26 -8.77 9.67 11.39
N ALA A 27 -7.46 9.78 11.67
CA ALA A 27 -6.93 10.04 13.02
C ALA A 27 -7.17 11.49 13.51
N GLY A 28 -7.94 12.31 12.78
CA GLY A 28 -8.30 13.67 13.17
C GLY A 28 -7.18 14.68 12.93
N HIS A 29 -6.31 14.45 11.95
CA HIS A 29 -5.26 15.38 11.54
C HIS A 29 -5.58 16.07 10.22
N GLN A 30 -5.09 17.30 10.05
CA GLN A 30 -5.06 17.97 8.75
C GLN A 30 -3.86 17.45 7.96
N VAL A 31 -4.01 17.29 6.65
CA VAL A 31 -2.95 16.76 5.79
C VAL A 31 -2.88 17.53 4.48
N THR A 32 -1.68 18.01 4.16
CA THR A 32 -1.31 18.60 2.87
C THR A 32 -0.18 17.76 2.27
N ALA A 33 -0.41 17.12 1.13
CA ALA A 33 0.66 16.52 0.34
C ALA A 33 1.03 17.49 -0.78
N VAL A 34 2.32 17.74 -0.97
CA VAL A 34 2.82 18.79 -1.86
C VAL A 34 3.43 18.16 -3.10
N ASP A 35 3.03 18.63 -4.29
CA ASP A 35 3.80 18.41 -5.51
C ASP A 35 4.90 19.48 -5.60
N LEU A 36 6.15 19.07 -5.61
CA LEU A 36 7.29 19.97 -5.83
C LEU A 36 7.33 20.45 -7.30
N GLY A 37 8.14 21.47 -7.58
CA GLY A 37 8.20 22.12 -8.89
C GLY A 37 8.54 21.12 -10.01
N GLY A 38 7.66 21.00 -11.01
CA GLY A 38 7.84 20.07 -12.13
C GLY A 38 7.43 18.62 -11.84
N CYS A 39 7.01 18.31 -10.61
CA CYS A 39 6.61 16.98 -10.16
C CYS A 39 5.09 16.81 -10.12
N GLY A 40 4.63 15.54 -10.04
CA GLY A 40 3.22 15.18 -9.93
C GLY A 40 2.32 15.90 -10.95
N VAL A 41 1.29 16.61 -10.49
CA VAL A 41 0.39 17.39 -11.37
C VAL A 41 0.72 18.90 -11.39
N HIS A 42 1.87 19.29 -10.84
CA HIS A 42 2.28 20.69 -10.78
C HIS A 42 2.39 21.32 -12.17
N GLY A 43 1.79 22.49 -12.36
CA GLY A 43 1.60 23.11 -13.67
C GLY A 43 2.86 23.74 -14.29
N ARG A 44 3.92 23.98 -13.51
CA ARG A 44 5.19 24.53 -14.05
C ARG A 44 5.89 23.49 -14.92
N PRO A 45 6.24 23.83 -16.18
CA PRO A 45 7.02 22.94 -17.03
C PRO A 45 8.44 22.76 -16.47
N LEU A 46 9.05 21.60 -16.71
CA LEU A 46 10.40 21.29 -16.22
C LEU A 46 11.46 22.31 -16.69
N SER A 47 11.28 22.91 -17.87
CA SER A 47 12.17 23.96 -18.40
C SER A 47 12.24 25.22 -17.55
N GLU A 48 11.25 25.45 -16.67
CA GLU A 48 11.23 26.56 -15.72
C GLU A 48 11.79 26.20 -14.35
N ILE A 49 12.15 24.92 -14.12
CA ILE A 49 12.72 24.44 -12.86
C ILE A 49 14.23 24.38 -13.03
N VAL A 50 14.89 25.52 -12.82
CA VAL A 50 16.34 25.66 -13.08
C VAL A 50 17.16 25.45 -11.81
N THR A 51 16.60 25.81 -10.66
CA THR A 51 17.29 25.75 -9.36
C THR A 51 16.57 24.88 -8.35
N ILE A 52 17.28 24.48 -7.28
CA ILE A 52 16.63 23.79 -6.15
C ILE A 52 15.58 24.68 -5.47
N ASP A 53 15.77 26.01 -5.45
CA ASP A 53 14.76 26.95 -4.94
C ASP A 53 13.47 26.91 -5.78
N ASP A 54 13.57 26.83 -7.12
CA ASP A 54 12.41 26.64 -8.00
C ASP A 54 11.66 25.33 -7.71
N TYR A 55 12.42 24.27 -7.44
CA TYR A 55 11.89 22.95 -7.12
C TYR A 55 11.11 22.94 -5.80
N VAL A 56 11.64 23.57 -4.75
CA VAL A 56 11.00 23.56 -3.42
C VAL A 56 9.97 24.67 -3.21
N GLU A 57 9.83 25.60 -4.15
CA GLU A 57 8.94 26.76 -3.99
C GLU A 57 7.48 26.41 -3.64
N PRO A 58 6.86 25.36 -4.22
CA PRO A 58 5.51 24.95 -3.80
C PRO A 58 5.40 24.59 -2.31
N LEU A 59 6.45 23.98 -1.74
CA LEU A 59 6.51 23.75 -0.30
C LEU A 59 6.67 25.06 0.48
N MET A 60 7.47 26.00 -0.03
CA MET A 60 7.65 27.31 0.59
C MET A 60 6.33 28.12 0.59
N ASP A 61 5.52 28.01 -0.46
CA ASP A 61 4.17 28.60 -0.53
C ASP A 61 3.25 28.03 0.54
N VAL A 62 3.24 26.71 0.69
CA VAL A 62 2.48 26.05 1.77
C VAL A 62 2.93 26.59 3.13
N MET A 63 4.25 26.68 3.37
CA MET A 63 4.81 27.20 4.62
C MET A 63 4.48 28.68 4.87
N ARG A 64 4.45 29.51 3.83
CA ARG A 64 4.03 30.92 3.93
C ARG A 64 2.55 31.03 4.27
N SER A 65 1.69 30.17 3.71
CA SER A 65 0.24 30.20 3.93
C SER A 65 -0.20 29.80 5.34
N ILE A 66 0.65 29.12 6.09
CA ILE A 66 0.36 28.72 7.48
C ILE A 66 0.45 29.96 8.38
N ASP A 67 -0.68 30.42 8.89
CA ASP A 67 -0.76 31.48 9.90
C ASP A 67 -0.48 30.89 11.30
N PRO A 68 0.62 31.28 11.97
CA PRO A 68 0.94 30.81 13.31
C PRO A 68 -0.02 31.32 14.40
N HIS A 69 -0.87 32.31 14.10
CA HIS A 69 -1.76 33.00 15.05
C HIS A 69 -3.26 32.66 14.91
N ASP A 70 -3.62 31.82 13.95
CA ASP A 70 -5.00 31.36 13.74
C ASP A 70 -5.45 30.38 14.85
N ASP A 71 -6.70 30.51 15.30
CA ASP A 71 -7.39 29.62 16.27
C ASP A 71 -6.75 29.49 17.69
N GLY A 72 -6.19 30.59 18.24
CA GLY A 72 -5.90 30.70 19.67
C GLY A 72 -4.53 30.21 20.19
N GLY A 73 -3.59 29.79 19.31
CA GLY A 73 -2.18 29.61 19.70
C GLY A 73 -1.32 28.74 18.76
N ASP A 74 -0.01 29.07 18.70
CA ASP A 74 1.15 28.33 18.15
C ASP A 74 0.84 27.16 17.17
N LYS A 75 0.20 27.46 16.04
CA LYS A 75 -0.12 26.46 15.01
C LYS A 75 1.16 26.06 14.28
N LYS A 76 1.70 24.88 14.64
CA LYS A 76 2.90 24.30 14.03
C LYS A 76 2.59 23.02 13.25
N VAL A 77 3.34 22.78 12.18
CA VAL A 77 3.17 21.61 11.33
C VAL A 77 4.19 20.50 11.62
N VAL A 78 3.80 19.28 11.27
CA VAL A 78 4.70 18.13 11.18
C VAL A 78 5.14 18.02 9.72
N LEU A 79 6.42 18.25 9.43
CA LEU A 79 6.97 18.03 8.09
C LEU A 79 7.40 16.58 7.95
N VAL A 80 7.04 15.93 6.85
CA VAL A 80 7.49 14.57 6.53
C VAL A 80 8.12 14.58 5.14
N GLY A 81 9.43 14.35 5.08
CA GLY A 81 10.19 14.26 3.83
C GLY A 81 10.59 12.81 3.59
N HIS A 82 10.24 12.29 2.42
CA HIS A 82 10.66 10.97 1.95
C HIS A 82 11.84 11.10 0.98
N SER A 83 12.86 10.24 1.12
CA SER A 83 14.00 10.18 0.20
C SER A 83 14.63 11.58 -0.02
N PHE A 84 14.76 12.02 -1.27
CA PHE A 84 15.25 13.37 -1.62
C PHE A 84 14.41 14.53 -1.03
N GLY A 85 13.12 14.29 -0.74
CA GLY A 85 12.25 15.25 -0.06
C GLY A 85 12.76 15.67 1.33
N GLY A 86 13.67 14.89 1.92
CA GLY A 86 14.43 15.27 3.10
C GLY A 86 15.22 16.58 2.93
N ILE A 87 15.77 16.85 1.75
CA ILE A 87 16.44 18.13 1.43
C ILE A 87 15.41 19.27 1.46
N ALA A 88 14.27 19.08 0.81
CA ALA A 88 13.21 20.08 0.71
C ALA A 88 12.66 20.47 2.10
N ILE A 89 12.36 19.50 2.97
CA ILE A 89 11.92 19.81 4.34
C ILE A 89 13.02 20.48 5.16
N SER A 90 14.30 20.19 4.90
CA SER A 90 15.42 20.84 5.57
C SER A 90 15.53 22.32 5.18
N MET A 91 15.27 22.64 3.91
CA MET A 91 15.20 24.04 3.45
C MET A 91 14.00 24.76 4.08
N ALA A 92 12.85 24.08 4.24
CA ALA A 92 11.71 24.65 4.95
C ALA A 92 12.01 24.87 6.45
N MET A 93 12.75 23.96 7.08
CA MET A 93 13.24 24.10 8.45
C MET A 93 14.21 25.27 8.61
N GLU A 94 15.07 25.50 7.62
CA GLU A 94 15.92 26.69 7.60
C GLU A 94 15.08 27.95 7.42
N LYS A 95 14.11 28.00 6.50
CA LYS A 95 13.34 29.24 6.23
C LYS A 95 12.24 29.54 7.25
N PHE A 96 11.62 28.53 7.88
CA PHE A 96 10.45 28.69 8.77
C PHE A 96 10.54 27.85 10.07
N PRO A 97 11.66 27.90 10.83
CA PRO A 97 11.85 27.04 12.00
C PRO A 97 10.76 27.21 13.07
N GLU A 98 10.17 28.40 13.19
CA GLU A 98 9.11 28.72 14.15
C GLU A 98 7.77 28.05 13.83
N LYS A 99 7.50 27.73 12.56
CA LYS A 99 6.24 27.11 12.10
C LYS A 99 6.25 25.58 12.18
N ILE A 100 7.38 24.97 12.55
CA ILE A 100 7.58 23.53 12.46
C ILE A 100 7.67 22.92 13.86
N LEU A 101 6.82 21.93 14.12
CA LEU A 101 6.80 21.18 15.37
C LEU A 101 7.93 20.14 15.39
N VAL A 102 8.08 19.42 14.28
CA VAL A 102 9.08 18.36 14.09
C VAL A 102 9.24 18.08 12.60
N GLY A 103 10.47 17.82 12.15
CA GLY A 103 10.79 17.29 10.82
C GLY A 103 11.02 15.78 10.89
N VAL A 104 10.30 15.01 10.08
CA VAL A 104 10.36 13.56 9.99
C VAL A 104 11.02 13.18 8.67
N PHE A 105 12.12 12.44 8.75
CA PHE A 105 12.92 11.96 7.62
C PHE A 105 12.63 10.48 7.43
N LEU A 106 11.82 10.12 6.43
CA LEU A 106 11.44 8.75 6.10
C LEU A 106 12.35 8.21 5.00
N SER A 107 13.30 7.34 5.35
CA SER A 107 14.31 6.79 4.42
C SER A 107 14.93 7.88 3.56
N ALA A 108 15.21 9.02 4.20
CA ALA A 108 15.41 10.31 3.54
C ALA A 108 16.82 10.84 3.70
N TYR A 109 17.19 11.74 2.80
CA TYR A 109 18.40 12.54 2.93
C TYR A 109 18.22 13.57 4.05
N MET A 110 18.98 13.41 5.13
CA MET A 110 19.00 14.36 6.25
C MET A 110 20.35 15.08 6.26
N PRO A 111 20.42 16.33 5.76
CA PRO A 111 21.64 17.11 5.74
C PRO A 111 22.23 17.30 7.14
N ASN A 112 23.55 17.46 7.18
CA ASN A 112 24.25 17.99 8.34
C ASN A 112 24.63 19.46 8.06
N ARG A 113 25.27 20.10 9.05
CA ARG A 113 25.68 21.52 8.99
C ARG A 113 27.13 21.72 8.57
N SER A 114 27.89 20.63 8.47
CA SER A 114 29.35 20.62 8.32
C SER A 114 29.80 20.33 6.90
N SER A 115 28.91 19.84 6.04
CA SER A 115 29.17 19.53 4.64
C SER A 115 28.00 19.96 3.76
N PRO A 116 28.23 20.29 2.48
CA PRO A 116 27.15 20.56 1.54
C PRO A 116 26.16 19.38 1.44
N PRO A 117 24.85 19.61 1.24
CA PRO A 117 23.90 18.52 1.03
C PRO A 117 24.23 17.64 -0.19
N LEU A 118 25.02 18.14 -1.16
CA LEU A 118 25.54 17.31 -2.26
C LEU A 118 26.33 16.08 -1.76
N THR A 119 26.93 16.13 -0.56
CA THR A 119 27.64 14.99 0.01
C THR A 119 26.72 13.77 0.16
N LEU A 120 25.43 13.94 0.47
CA LEU A 120 24.47 12.83 0.56
C LEU A 120 24.25 12.15 -0.80
N VAL A 121 24.17 12.96 -1.87
CA VAL A 121 24.04 12.47 -3.25
C VAL A 121 25.32 11.74 -3.66
N GLN A 122 26.49 12.32 -3.36
CA GLN A 122 27.78 11.69 -3.64
C GLN A 122 27.96 10.35 -2.90
N GLU A 123 27.57 10.28 -1.62
CA GLU A 123 27.59 9.02 -0.87
C GLU A 123 26.64 7.97 -1.45
N THR A 124 25.50 8.39 -1.99
CA THR A 124 24.59 7.49 -2.71
C THR A 124 25.29 6.85 -3.92
N PHE A 125 25.96 7.65 -4.76
CA PHE A 125 26.71 7.12 -5.92
C PHE A 125 27.97 6.34 -5.55
N LYS A 126 28.58 6.61 -4.39
CA LYS A 126 29.69 5.79 -3.87
C LYS A 126 29.23 4.40 -3.42
N ARG A 127 28.05 4.33 -2.79
CA ARG A 127 27.49 3.09 -2.23
C ARG A 127 26.74 2.27 -3.28
N THR A 128 26.15 2.95 -4.26
CA THR A 128 25.43 2.34 -5.40
C THR A 128 26.08 2.83 -6.69
N PRO A 129 26.96 2.02 -7.32
CA PRO A 129 27.50 2.31 -8.65
C PRO A 129 26.39 2.50 -9.68
N LEU A 130 26.70 3.10 -10.84
CA LEU A 130 25.71 3.42 -11.89
C LEU A 130 24.92 2.18 -12.36
N GLU A 131 25.57 1.01 -12.43
CA GLU A 131 24.92 -0.26 -12.76
C GLU A 131 23.83 -0.65 -11.74
N GLY A 132 24.01 -0.22 -10.49
CA GLY A 132 23.06 -0.38 -9.41
C GLY A 132 21.78 0.45 -9.58
N PHE A 133 21.77 1.44 -10.48
CA PHE A 133 20.57 2.19 -10.85
C PHE A 133 19.80 1.55 -12.02
N LEU A 134 20.24 0.38 -12.50
CA LEU A 134 19.57 -0.46 -13.49
C LEU A 134 19.18 0.32 -14.77
N ASP A 135 17.89 0.54 -14.99
CA ASP A 135 17.33 1.19 -16.17
C ASP A 135 16.93 2.66 -15.93
N THR A 136 17.45 3.26 -14.85
CA THR A 136 17.35 4.72 -14.63
C THR A 136 17.98 5.46 -15.80
N THR A 137 17.23 6.41 -16.37
CA THR A 137 17.73 7.27 -17.43
C THR A 137 18.29 8.55 -16.82
N PHE A 138 19.55 8.85 -17.11
CA PHE A 138 20.21 10.10 -16.73
C PHE A 138 20.36 11.01 -17.94
N ARG A 139 20.09 12.31 -17.76
CA ARG A 139 20.36 13.35 -18.78
C ARG A 139 21.50 14.24 -18.33
N PHE A 140 22.36 14.58 -19.28
CA PHE A 140 23.58 15.37 -19.09
C PHE A 140 23.53 16.62 -19.97
N ASP A 141 22.57 17.51 -19.71
CA ASP A 141 22.31 18.67 -20.58
C ASP A 141 23.50 19.66 -20.58
N ASN A 142 24.34 19.63 -19.54
CA ASN A 142 25.58 20.42 -19.42
C ASN A 142 26.83 19.71 -19.98
N GLY A 143 26.67 18.59 -20.68
CA GLY A 143 27.73 17.79 -21.28
C GLY A 143 28.04 16.50 -20.50
N PRO A 144 28.54 15.44 -21.17
CA PRO A 144 28.66 14.09 -20.61
C PRO A 144 29.71 13.96 -19.50
N GLU A 145 30.67 14.88 -19.43
CA GLU A 145 31.72 14.93 -18.39
C GLU A 145 31.25 15.64 -17.10
N LYS A 146 30.02 16.16 -17.08
CA LYS A 146 29.41 16.84 -15.93
C LYS A 146 28.46 15.91 -15.19
N ALA A 147 28.06 16.29 -13.98
CA ALA A 147 27.04 15.56 -13.24
C ALA A 147 25.73 15.52 -14.05
N ALA A 148 24.95 14.44 -13.90
CA ALA A 148 23.64 14.32 -14.52
C ALA A 148 22.77 15.50 -14.07
N THR A 149 22.19 16.22 -15.02
CA THR A 149 21.27 17.34 -14.77
C THR A 149 19.90 16.85 -14.31
N HIS A 150 19.44 15.72 -14.86
CA HIS A 150 18.14 15.13 -14.57
C HIS A 150 18.22 13.60 -14.51
N LEU A 151 17.26 12.99 -13.82
CA LEU A 151 17.06 11.55 -13.84
C LEU A 151 15.58 11.18 -13.87
N VAL A 152 15.28 10.01 -14.43
CA VAL A 152 13.98 9.35 -14.29
C VAL A 152 14.18 7.87 -14.01
N PHE A 153 13.51 7.36 -12.98
CA PHE A 153 13.57 5.94 -12.63
C PHE A 153 12.88 5.09 -13.69
N GLY A 154 13.57 4.04 -14.13
CA GLY A 154 13.03 3.05 -15.06
C GLY A 154 12.20 1.96 -14.38
N PRO A 155 11.42 1.18 -15.15
CA PRO A 155 10.60 0.07 -14.65
C PRO A 155 11.33 -0.96 -13.76
N LYS A 156 12.60 -1.29 -14.06
CA LYS A 156 13.36 -2.30 -13.32
C LYS A 156 13.82 -1.76 -11.97
N ILE A 157 14.37 -0.54 -11.89
CA ILE A 157 14.76 0.03 -10.60
C ILE A 157 13.53 0.25 -9.72
N LEU A 158 12.41 0.70 -10.28
CA LEU A 158 11.16 0.86 -9.54
C LEU A 158 10.74 -0.46 -8.89
N SER A 159 10.64 -1.54 -9.67
CA SER A 159 10.15 -2.83 -9.18
C SER A 159 11.11 -3.59 -8.27
N THR A 160 12.43 -3.39 -8.42
CA THR A 160 13.43 -4.21 -7.69
C THR A 160 14.10 -3.50 -6.52
N LYS A 161 14.03 -2.16 -6.45
CA LYS A 161 14.75 -1.38 -5.43
C LYS A 161 13.92 -0.36 -4.66
N LEU A 162 12.87 0.17 -5.27
CA LEU A 162 12.01 1.15 -4.62
C LEU A 162 10.75 0.49 -4.05
N TYR A 163 10.10 -0.34 -4.86
CA TYR A 163 8.78 -0.92 -4.61
C TYR A 163 8.82 -2.45 -4.46
N GLN A 164 9.96 -3.04 -4.11
CA GLN A 164 10.16 -4.50 -4.06
C GLN A 164 9.24 -5.21 -3.05
N ASN A 165 8.78 -4.50 -2.02
CA ASN A 165 7.81 -5.02 -1.04
C ASN A 165 6.44 -4.37 -1.19
N CYS A 166 6.30 -3.44 -2.14
CA CYS A 166 5.03 -2.86 -2.51
C CYS A 166 4.29 -3.79 -3.47
N GLN A 167 3.01 -3.50 -3.62
CA GLN A 167 2.23 -4.25 -4.57
C GLN A 167 2.64 -3.86 -5.99
N PRO A 168 2.49 -4.76 -6.97
CA PRO A 168 2.67 -4.42 -8.39
C PRO A 168 1.96 -3.13 -8.81
N GLU A 169 0.92 -2.73 -8.10
CA GLU A 169 0.00 -1.61 -8.25
C GLU A 169 0.70 -0.30 -8.10
N ASP A 170 1.43 -0.23 -7.00
CA ASP A 170 2.23 0.91 -6.68
C ASP A 170 3.40 1.00 -7.66
N ILE A 171 3.92 -0.15 -8.14
CA ILE A 171 4.93 -0.20 -9.22
C ILE A 171 4.35 0.35 -10.53
N GLU A 172 3.16 -0.07 -10.96
CA GLU A 172 2.55 0.40 -12.22
C GLU A 172 2.12 1.86 -12.14
N LEU A 173 1.53 2.27 -11.02
CA LEU A 173 1.22 3.67 -10.76
C LEU A 173 2.50 4.48 -10.82
N ALA A 174 3.56 4.05 -10.15
CA ALA A 174 4.85 4.71 -10.21
C ALA A 174 5.38 4.78 -11.64
N GLN A 175 5.39 3.68 -12.40
CA GLN A 175 5.84 3.67 -13.80
C GLN A 175 5.09 4.67 -14.68
N LYS A 176 3.81 4.92 -14.42
CA LYS A 176 3.00 5.91 -15.17
C LYS A 176 3.19 7.35 -14.66
N MET A 177 3.48 7.51 -13.38
CA MET A 177 3.44 8.80 -12.70
C MET A 177 4.82 9.39 -12.44
N VAL A 178 5.89 8.59 -12.50
CA VAL A 178 7.24 9.10 -12.36
C VAL A 178 7.55 10.08 -13.48
N LYS A 179 8.13 11.21 -13.10
CA LYS A 179 8.55 12.25 -14.04
C LYS A 179 10.05 12.43 -13.99
N LEU A 180 10.57 12.97 -15.09
CA LEU A 180 11.94 13.48 -15.15
C LEU A 180 12.11 14.54 -14.07
N ASP A 181 13.13 14.38 -13.23
CA ASP A 181 13.38 15.22 -12.06
C ASP A 181 14.82 15.75 -12.08
N GLY A 182 15.05 16.92 -11.49
CA GLY A 182 16.36 17.56 -11.43
C GLY A 182 17.23 16.96 -10.34
N THR A 183 18.54 16.90 -10.56
CA THR A 183 19.50 16.48 -9.52
C THR A 183 20.04 17.65 -8.69
N PHE A 184 19.95 18.86 -9.25
CA PHE A 184 20.38 20.13 -8.65
C PHE A 184 21.79 20.12 -8.08
N SER A 185 22.70 19.35 -8.69
CA SER A 185 24.03 19.08 -8.13
C SER A 185 24.85 20.35 -7.86
N GLU A 186 24.80 21.35 -8.75
CA GLU A 186 25.52 22.61 -8.59
C GLU A 186 25.00 23.46 -7.43
N ASP A 187 23.68 23.49 -7.23
CA ASP A 187 23.06 24.20 -6.12
C ASP A 187 23.33 23.52 -4.78
N LEU A 188 23.26 22.19 -4.74
CA LEU A 188 23.52 21.40 -3.55
C LEU A 188 25.00 21.40 -3.15
N ALA A 189 25.91 21.80 -4.05
CA ALA A 189 27.35 21.92 -3.79
C ALA A 189 27.70 23.15 -2.94
N LYS A 190 26.79 24.12 -2.84
CA LYS A 190 27.02 25.37 -2.09
C LYS A 190 27.17 25.05 -0.60
N ASP A 191 28.24 25.57 0.01
CA ASP A 191 28.47 25.44 1.44
C ASP A 191 27.34 26.13 2.24
N SER A 192 27.08 25.62 3.45
CA SER A 192 26.29 26.33 4.48
C SER A 192 24.82 26.60 4.14
N LEU A 193 24.11 25.64 3.51
CA LEU A 193 22.66 25.75 3.31
C LEU A 193 21.83 25.71 4.61
N PHE A 194 22.43 25.27 5.73
CA PHE A 194 21.70 25.04 6.99
C PHE A 194 22.48 25.56 8.21
N SER A 195 21.80 26.28 9.11
CA SER A 195 22.40 26.89 10.31
C SER A 195 21.92 26.23 11.60
N GLU A 196 22.69 26.39 12.68
CA GLU A 196 22.28 25.86 14.00
C GLU A 196 21.06 26.61 14.56
N GLU A 197 21.04 27.93 14.39
CA GLU A 197 19.99 28.80 14.92
C GLU A 197 18.61 28.57 14.27
N ARG A 198 18.58 27.92 13.10
CA ARG A 198 17.38 27.71 12.29
C ARG A 198 17.12 26.22 12.07
N PHE A 199 17.70 25.59 11.05
CA PHE A 199 17.54 24.14 10.80
C PHE A 199 17.88 23.29 12.05
N GLY A 200 18.98 23.64 12.74
CA GLY A 200 19.44 22.93 13.93
C GLY A 200 18.43 22.92 15.08
N ARG A 201 17.69 24.02 15.24
CA ARG A 201 16.68 24.24 16.29
C ARG A 201 15.44 23.36 16.17
N VAL A 202 15.09 22.93 14.95
CA VAL A 202 13.88 22.11 14.74
C VAL A 202 14.14 20.67 15.19
N LYS A 203 13.21 20.10 15.96
CA LYS A 203 13.27 18.68 16.36
C LYS A 203 13.23 17.79 15.13
N ARG A 204 14.08 16.77 15.08
CA ARG A 204 14.19 15.83 13.96
C ARG A 204 13.92 14.40 14.39
N VAL A 205 13.14 13.67 13.61
CA VAL A 205 12.92 12.23 13.76
C VAL A 205 13.37 11.55 12.47
N PHE A 206 14.14 10.48 12.58
CA PHE A 206 14.48 9.64 11.43
C PHE A 206 13.70 8.33 11.51
N VAL A 207 13.10 7.90 10.40
CA VAL A 207 12.35 6.66 10.28
C VAL A 207 13.04 5.77 9.26
N ILE A 208 13.54 4.63 9.73
CA ILE A 208 14.27 3.65 8.95
C ILE A 208 13.31 2.68 8.25
N SER A 209 13.41 2.54 6.94
CA SER A 209 12.88 1.36 6.22
C SER A 209 13.90 0.24 6.25
N GLU A 210 13.61 -0.87 6.94
CA GLU A 210 14.61 -1.92 7.21
C GLU A 210 15.00 -2.75 5.97
N GLU A 211 14.15 -2.81 4.95
CA GLU A 211 14.35 -3.56 3.70
C GLU A 211 14.51 -2.63 2.49
N ASP A 212 14.94 -1.38 2.70
CA ASP A 212 15.26 -0.44 1.62
C ASP A 212 16.47 -0.92 0.79
N GLU A 213 16.29 -1.01 -0.53
CA GLU A 213 17.31 -1.49 -1.47
C GLU A 213 18.00 -0.36 -2.26
N LEU A 214 17.56 0.89 -2.06
CA LEU A 214 18.14 2.09 -2.65
C LEU A 214 18.95 2.87 -1.61
N VAL A 215 18.30 3.30 -0.52
CA VAL A 215 18.92 3.95 0.64
C VAL A 215 19.03 2.89 1.73
N LYS A 216 19.97 1.95 1.55
CA LYS A 216 20.11 0.78 2.44
C LYS A 216 20.31 1.18 3.91
N THR A 217 19.96 0.30 4.82
CA THR A 217 19.99 0.55 6.28
C THR A 217 21.37 1.00 6.77
N ASP A 218 22.47 0.50 6.21
CA ASP A 218 23.82 0.96 6.53
C ASP A 218 24.06 2.42 6.13
N PHE A 219 23.51 2.85 4.99
CA PHE A 219 23.55 4.24 4.56
C PHE A 219 22.63 5.13 5.42
N GLN A 220 21.42 4.67 5.73
CA GLN A 220 20.52 5.37 6.66
C GLN A 220 21.18 5.58 8.04
N ASN A 221 21.85 4.55 8.56
CA ASN A 221 22.62 4.66 9.81
C ASN A 221 23.77 5.65 9.69
N TRP A 222 24.51 5.64 8.58
CA TRP A 222 25.56 6.63 8.33
C TRP A 222 24.99 8.06 8.30
N ILE A 223 23.81 8.28 7.70
CA ILE A 223 23.14 9.58 7.71
C ILE A 223 22.80 10.00 9.15
N ILE A 224 22.25 9.08 9.96
CA ILE A 224 21.92 9.31 11.37
C ILE A 224 23.17 9.67 12.18
N GLU A 225 24.30 8.99 11.97
CA GLU A 225 25.56 9.27 12.65
C GLU A 225 26.13 10.65 12.28
N ASN A 226 26.03 11.04 11.02
CA ASN A 226 26.55 12.32 10.53
C ASN A 226 25.63 13.51 10.80
N SER A 227 24.32 13.28 11.01
CA SER A 227 23.34 14.30 11.40
C SER A 227 22.39 13.77 12.48
N PRO A 228 22.84 13.66 13.75
CA PRO A 228 22.03 13.04 14.80
C PRO A 228 20.63 13.65 14.95
N PRO A 229 19.55 12.85 14.79
CA PRO A 229 18.18 13.28 15.06
C PRO A 229 17.87 13.16 16.56
N HIS A 230 16.74 13.73 16.97
CA HIS A 230 16.27 13.62 18.36
C HIS A 230 15.66 12.24 18.65
N GLN A 231 15.16 11.56 17.63
CA GLN A 231 14.60 10.21 17.75
C GLN A 231 14.84 9.42 16.45
N VAL A 232 15.04 8.12 16.61
CA VAL A 232 15.09 7.16 15.51
C VAL A 232 13.97 6.14 15.71
N LYS A 233 13.26 5.81 14.64
CA LYS A 233 12.25 4.74 14.55
C LYS A 233 12.61 3.82 13.39
N SER A 234 12.13 2.59 13.39
CA SER A 234 12.24 1.68 12.25
C SER A 234 10.88 1.07 11.92
N ILE A 235 10.70 0.74 10.64
CA ILE A 235 9.55 0.02 10.12
C ILE A 235 10.07 -1.30 9.54
N PRO A 236 9.87 -2.43 10.24
CA PRO A 236 10.26 -3.73 9.73
C PRO A 236 9.57 -4.04 8.41
N LYS A 237 10.30 -4.67 7.48
CA LYS A 237 9.82 -5.08 6.16
C LYS A 237 9.39 -3.95 5.21
N ALA A 238 9.58 -2.69 5.60
CA ALA A 238 9.37 -1.58 4.68
C ALA A 238 10.50 -1.55 3.65
N ASP A 239 10.13 -1.50 2.37
CA ASP A 239 11.01 -1.09 1.29
C ASP A 239 11.17 0.44 1.28
N HIS A 240 11.73 0.99 0.19
CA HIS A 240 11.93 2.42 0.05
C HIS A 240 10.60 3.22 0.09
N MET A 241 9.49 2.63 -0.34
CA MET A 241 8.19 3.29 -0.48
C MET A 241 7.21 3.03 0.68
N GLY A 242 7.50 2.02 1.52
CA GLY A 242 6.83 1.80 2.80
C GLY A 242 5.50 1.05 2.72
N ALA A 243 5.51 -0.24 2.34
CA ALA A 243 4.46 -1.31 2.49
C ALA A 243 2.95 -0.95 2.27
N TRP A 244 2.35 -1.43 1.16
CA TRP A 244 1.10 -0.90 0.58
C TRP A 244 0.08 -1.96 0.04
N CYS A 245 -0.63 -2.80 0.84
CA CYS A 245 -1.80 -3.58 0.32
C CYS A 245 -2.98 -3.74 1.29
N TRP A 246 -2.74 -4.01 2.56
CA TRP A 246 -3.80 -4.20 3.54
C TRP A 246 -4.04 -2.96 4.43
N TYR A 247 -3.50 -1.85 3.97
CA TYR A 247 -3.33 -0.60 4.67
C TYR A 247 -4.61 0.08 5.16
N LYS A 248 -5.80 -0.25 4.64
CA LYS A 248 -7.06 0.31 5.17
C LYS A 248 -7.53 -0.48 6.40
N LEU A 249 -7.42 -1.81 6.38
CA LEU A 249 -8.00 -2.68 7.40
C LEU A 249 -6.97 -3.14 8.44
N ILE A 250 -5.75 -3.47 8.02
CA ILE A 250 -4.69 -3.91 8.94
C ILE A 250 -4.41 -2.86 10.00
N PRO A 251 -4.20 -1.58 9.67
CA PRO A 251 -3.95 -0.59 10.70
C PRO A 251 -5.14 -0.43 11.66
N LEU A 252 -6.39 -0.58 11.20
CA LEU A 252 -7.55 -0.49 12.08
C LEU A 252 -7.61 -1.67 13.06
N LEU A 253 -7.37 -2.89 12.59
CA LEU A 253 -7.34 -4.11 13.41
C LEU A 253 -6.11 -4.15 14.34
N GLU A 254 -4.93 -3.73 13.85
CA GLU A 254 -3.70 -3.64 14.65
C GLU A 254 -3.80 -2.56 15.72
N ASN A 255 -4.41 -1.41 15.42
CA ASN A 255 -4.69 -0.36 16.41
C ASN A 255 -5.66 -0.83 17.50
N ALA A 256 -6.54 -1.78 17.20
CA ALA A 256 -7.41 -2.43 18.17
C ALA A 256 -6.72 -3.57 18.95
N GLY A 257 -5.42 -3.80 18.72
CA GLY A 257 -4.61 -4.77 19.47
C GLY A 257 -4.54 -6.16 18.85
N HIS A 258 -5.06 -6.37 17.63
CA HIS A 258 -5.04 -7.67 16.96
C HIS A 258 -3.82 -7.82 16.05
N ARG A 259 -3.16 -8.97 16.09
CA ARG A 259 -2.06 -9.29 15.16
C ARG A 259 -2.63 -9.80 13.85
N VAL A 260 -2.48 -9.03 12.77
CA VAL A 260 -2.99 -9.43 11.45
C VAL A 260 -1.87 -9.97 10.57
N THR A 261 -2.12 -11.10 9.89
CA THR A 261 -1.23 -11.63 8.85
C THR A 261 -2.04 -11.80 7.58
N ALA A 262 -1.77 -10.95 6.61
CA ALA A 262 -2.29 -11.11 5.27
C ALA A 262 -1.52 -12.17 4.49
N LEU A 263 -2.23 -13.04 3.78
CA LEU A 263 -1.64 -14.06 2.92
C LEU A 263 -2.07 -13.81 1.48
N ASP A 264 -1.11 -13.48 0.61
CA ASP A 264 -1.29 -13.61 -0.84
C ASP A 264 -1.01 -15.07 -1.21
N MET A 265 -2.06 -15.76 -1.67
CA MET A 265 -2.00 -17.20 -1.96
C MET A 265 -1.28 -17.53 -3.27
N ALA A 266 -0.82 -16.53 -4.05
CA ALA A 266 0.04 -16.78 -5.20
C ALA A 266 1.54 -16.87 -4.85
N ALA A 267 1.98 -16.38 -3.69
CA ALA A 267 3.37 -16.51 -3.23
C ALA A 267 3.51 -16.08 -1.76
N SER A 268 3.46 -17.01 -0.80
CA SER A 268 4.06 -16.73 0.51
C SER A 268 4.45 -18.01 1.26
N GLY A 269 5.76 -18.18 1.47
CA GLY A 269 6.35 -19.15 2.39
C GLY A 269 6.21 -18.70 3.84
N ALA A 270 4.98 -18.47 4.31
CA ALA A 270 4.73 -18.10 5.69
C ALA A 270 5.12 -19.25 6.63
N ASN A 271 5.92 -18.95 7.66
CA ASN A 271 6.31 -19.93 8.68
C ASN A 271 5.14 -20.17 9.65
N THR A 272 4.28 -21.13 9.31
CA THR A 272 3.03 -21.49 10.03
C THR A 272 3.24 -22.24 11.34
N LYS A 273 4.49 -22.44 11.79
CA LYS A 273 4.83 -23.26 12.97
C LYS A 273 4.47 -22.65 14.33
N ARG A 274 3.97 -21.40 14.39
CA ARG A 274 3.61 -20.70 15.65
C ARG A 274 2.20 -20.08 15.65
N ILE A 275 1.35 -20.50 14.73
CA ILE A 275 -0.01 -19.96 14.60
C ILE A 275 -0.99 -20.91 15.29
N GLU A 276 -1.55 -20.49 16.42
CA GLU A 276 -2.58 -21.17 17.20
C GLU A 276 -3.66 -20.12 17.54
N ASP A 277 -4.91 -20.56 17.69
CA ASP A 277 -6.06 -19.71 18.06
C ASP A 277 -6.35 -18.58 17.07
N VAL A 278 -6.48 -18.89 15.77
CA VAL A 278 -6.71 -17.88 14.73
C VAL A 278 -8.14 -17.75 14.26
N ILE A 279 -8.50 -16.51 13.96
CA ILE A 279 -9.69 -16.18 13.17
C ILE A 279 -9.26 -16.11 11.70
N LEU A 280 -9.80 -17.02 10.88
CA LEU A 280 -9.59 -16.99 9.43
C LEU A 280 -10.68 -16.17 8.77
N VAL A 281 -10.32 -15.28 7.85
CA VAL A 281 -11.28 -14.51 7.06
C VAL A 281 -11.06 -14.85 5.59
N GLY A 282 -12.06 -15.47 4.96
CA GLY A 282 -12.06 -15.81 3.54
C GLY A 282 -13.06 -14.94 2.81
N HIS A 283 -12.61 -14.26 1.76
CA HIS A 283 -13.46 -13.46 0.88
C HIS A 283 -13.68 -14.14 -0.46
N SER A 284 -14.90 -14.03 -1.02
CA SER A 284 -15.23 -14.59 -2.33
C SER A 284 -14.83 -16.08 -2.43
N LEU A 285 -14.08 -16.49 -3.46
CA LEU A 285 -13.56 -17.85 -3.59
C LEU A 285 -12.63 -18.26 -2.44
N GLY A 286 -12.00 -17.30 -1.74
CA GLY A 286 -11.19 -17.54 -0.55
C GLY A 286 -11.94 -18.22 0.59
N GLY A 287 -13.28 -18.19 0.58
CA GLY A 287 -14.12 -19.04 1.44
C GLY A 287 -13.82 -20.54 1.29
N MET A 288 -13.56 -21.00 0.06
CA MET A 288 -13.16 -22.39 -0.20
C MET A 288 -11.80 -22.72 0.42
N ASN A 289 -10.86 -21.78 0.37
CA ASN A 289 -9.52 -21.97 0.93
C ASN A 289 -9.54 -22.08 2.45
N ILE A 290 -10.29 -21.21 3.13
CA ILE A 290 -10.43 -21.31 4.58
C ILE A 290 -11.22 -22.58 4.98
N ALA A 291 -12.15 -23.06 4.15
CA ALA A 291 -12.83 -24.34 4.38
C ALA A 291 -11.84 -25.53 4.37
N PHE A 292 -10.88 -25.57 3.42
CA PHE A 292 -9.81 -26.58 3.44
C PHE A 292 -8.87 -26.42 4.64
N ALA A 293 -8.61 -25.19 5.08
CA ALA A 293 -7.84 -24.94 6.29
C ALA A 293 -8.57 -25.46 7.54
N MET A 294 -9.89 -25.26 7.63
CA MET A 294 -10.75 -25.80 8.69
C MET A 294 -10.76 -27.33 8.69
N GLU A 295 -10.80 -27.98 7.52
CA GLU A 295 -10.72 -29.43 7.42
C GLU A 295 -9.35 -29.97 7.87
N SER A 296 -8.27 -29.26 7.54
CA SER A 296 -6.90 -29.72 7.77
C SER A 296 -6.39 -29.41 9.18
N PHE A 297 -6.81 -28.28 9.75
CA PHE A 297 -6.28 -27.73 11.00
C PHE A 297 -7.38 -27.16 11.92
N PRO A 298 -8.49 -27.89 12.17
CA PRO A 298 -9.62 -27.36 12.93
C PRO A 298 -9.21 -26.86 14.33
N GLN A 299 -8.29 -27.57 14.98
CA GLN A 299 -7.78 -27.25 16.33
C GLN A 299 -6.98 -25.94 16.43
N LYS A 300 -6.59 -25.35 15.30
CA LYS A 300 -5.84 -24.07 15.28
C LYS A 300 -6.73 -22.87 15.03
N ILE A 301 -8.00 -23.09 14.65
CA ILE A 301 -8.89 -22.06 14.15
C ILE A 301 -10.00 -21.86 15.16
N SER A 302 -10.05 -20.68 15.77
CA SER A 302 -11.08 -20.33 16.74
C SER A 302 -12.40 -19.93 16.07
N ALA A 303 -12.30 -19.26 14.92
CA ALA A 303 -13.44 -18.91 14.10
C ALA A 303 -13.05 -18.79 12.62
N ALA A 304 -14.02 -19.07 11.74
CA ALA A 304 -13.91 -18.90 10.30
C ALA A 304 -14.99 -17.92 9.82
N VAL A 305 -14.56 -16.78 9.30
CA VAL A 305 -15.41 -15.70 8.77
C VAL A 305 -15.45 -15.79 7.25
N PHE A 306 -16.64 -16.05 6.71
CA PHE A 306 -16.94 -16.08 5.29
C PHE A 306 -17.51 -14.71 4.88
N LEU A 307 -16.65 -13.84 4.36
CA LEU A 307 -17.00 -12.48 3.96
C LEU A 307 -17.41 -12.45 2.49
N ALA A 308 -18.70 -12.26 2.18
CA ALA A 308 -19.18 -12.29 0.79
C ALA A 308 -18.52 -13.43 0.00
N ALA A 309 -18.56 -14.63 0.58
CA ALA A 309 -17.69 -15.74 0.20
C ALA A 309 -18.46 -17.00 -0.15
N VAL A 310 -17.80 -17.84 -0.95
CA VAL A 310 -18.27 -19.20 -1.24
C VAL A 310 -18.18 -20.02 0.04
N LEU A 311 -19.31 -20.60 0.46
CA LEU A 311 -19.40 -21.44 1.65
C LEU A 311 -19.87 -22.84 1.25
N PRO A 312 -18.98 -23.87 1.30
CA PRO A 312 -19.36 -25.24 1.01
C PRO A 312 -20.13 -25.90 2.16
N ASP A 313 -20.75 -27.05 1.88
CA ASP A 313 -21.41 -27.92 2.86
C ASP A 313 -20.66 -29.27 3.01
N THR A 314 -21.12 -30.13 3.93
CA THR A 314 -20.55 -31.47 4.18
C THR A 314 -21.26 -32.61 3.42
N ILE A 315 -22.40 -32.31 2.80
CA ILE A 315 -23.24 -33.28 2.11
C ILE A 315 -22.72 -33.52 0.69
N HIS A 316 -22.28 -32.47 0.01
CA HIS A 316 -21.89 -32.46 -1.38
C HIS A 316 -20.37 -32.35 -1.56
N GLN A 317 -19.91 -32.50 -2.80
CA GLN A 317 -18.51 -32.24 -3.12
C GLN A 317 -18.22 -30.73 -3.07
N PRO A 318 -16.97 -30.31 -2.78
CA PRO A 318 -16.61 -28.89 -2.75
C PRO A 318 -16.97 -28.12 -4.02
N SER A 319 -16.97 -28.76 -5.20
CA SER A 319 -17.38 -28.11 -6.45
C SER A 319 -18.88 -27.79 -6.55
N TYR A 320 -19.73 -28.40 -5.72
CA TYR A 320 -21.19 -28.27 -5.81
C TYR A 320 -21.67 -26.83 -5.67
N VAL A 321 -21.15 -26.10 -4.67
CA VAL A 321 -21.51 -24.69 -4.45
C VAL A 321 -21.10 -23.80 -5.64
N LEU A 322 -19.97 -24.10 -6.29
CA LEU A 322 -19.53 -23.38 -7.48
C LEU A 322 -20.38 -23.70 -8.71
N ASN A 323 -20.84 -24.94 -8.84
CA ASN A 323 -21.79 -25.32 -9.89
C ASN A 323 -23.13 -24.58 -9.71
N LYS A 324 -23.63 -24.48 -8.46
CA LYS A 324 -24.82 -23.69 -8.15
C LYS A 324 -24.64 -22.20 -8.40
N PHE A 325 -23.48 -21.66 -8.05
CA PHE A 325 -23.14 -20.29 -8.39
C PHE A 325 -23.14 -20.05 -9.91
N ALA A 326 -22.58 -20.97 -10.70
CA ALA A 326 -22.56 -20.87 -12.16
C ALA A 326 -23.96 -20.92 -12.80
N GLU A 327 -24.92 -21.64 -12.20
CA GLU A 327 -26.32 -21.65 -12.65
C GLU A 327 -27.03 -20.30 -12.46
N LEU A 328 -26.54 -19.45 -11.55
CA LEU A 328 -27.19 -18.20 -11.14
C LEU A 328 -26.67 -16.95 -11.85
N ILE A 329 -25.50 -17.03 -12.48
CA ILE A 329 -24.93 -15.88 -13.18
C ILE A 329 -25.54 -15.82 -14.58
N PRO A 330 -26.30 -14.75 -14.95
CA PRO A 330 -26.75 -14.56 -16.32
C PRO A 330 -25.56 -14.62 -17.28
N GLU A 331 -25.73 -15.22 -18.47
CA GLU A 331 -24.66 -15.30 -19.47
C GLU A 331 -24.15 -13.90 -19.86
N GLU A 332 -25.05 -12.91 -19.82
CA GLU A 332 -24.70 -11.49 -19.97
C GLU A 332 -23.85 -10.98 -18.80
N ALA A 333 -24.10 -11.41 -17.56
CA ALA A 333 -23.37 -11.00 -16.37
C ALA A 333 -21.93 -11.54 -16.31
N MET A 334 -21.59 -12.57 -17.09
CA MET A 334 -20.20 -12.95 -17.37
C MET A 334 -19.53 -12.06 -18.44
N TYR A 335 -19.95 -10.79 -18.49
CA TYR A 335 -19.41 -9.72 -19.32
C TYR A 335 -17.89 -9.84 -19.45
N ASP A 336 -17.42 -9.74 -20.69
CA ASP A 336 -16.01 -9.66 -21.12
C ASP A 336 -14.98 -10.57 -20.43
N THR A 337 -15.43 -11.56 -19.66
CA THR A 337 -14.63 -12.51 -18.93
C THR A 337 -14.14 -13.58 -19.89
N LYS A 338 -12.84 -13.84 -19.85
CA LYS A 338 -12.19 -14.82 -20.71
C LYS A 338 -11.97 -16.09 -19.92
N PHE A 339 -12.48 -17.20 -20.46
CA PHE A 339 -12.20 -18.54 -20.01
C PHE A 339 -11.36 -19.26 -21.06
N TRP A 340 -10.33 -19.99 -20.63
CA TRP A 340 -9.58 -20.87 -21.52
C TRP A 340 -9.06 -22.09 -20.75
N THR A 341 -8.75 -23.13 -21.50
CA THR A 341 -8.11 -24.33 -20.97
C THR A 341 -6.63 -24.36 -21.35
N TYR A 342 -5.81 -24.95 -20.49
CA TYR A 342 -4.38 -25.20 -20.73
C TYR A 342 -3.97 -26.50 -20.02
N GLY A 343 -2.75 -26.99 -20.25
CA GLY A 343 -2.32 -28.31 -19.74
C GLY A 343 -2.50 -29.42 -20.77
N SER A 344 -2.46 -30.67 -20.34
CA SER A 344 -2.60 -31.83 -21.24
C SER A 344 -4.07 -32.16 -21.51
N PRO A 345 -4.40 -32.83 -22.62
CA PRO A 345 -5.75 -33.33 -22.88
C PRO A 345 -6.28 -34.26 -21.78
N GLU A 346 -5.40 -35.00 -21.10
CA GLU A 346 -5.73 -35.91 -20.01
C GLU A 346 -5.96 -35.19 -18.66
N GLU A 347 -5.36 -34.01 -18.47
CA GLU A 347 -5.48 -33.18 -17.27
C GLU A 347 -5.70 -31.70 -17.65
N PRO A 348 -6.89 -31.33 -18.17
CA PRO A 348 -7.18 -29.96 -18.57
C PRO A 348 -7.31 -29.06 -17.35
N LEU A 349 -6.48 -28.02 -17.31
CA LEU A 349 -6.57 -26.91 -16.37
C LEU A 349 -7.45 -25.81 -16.96
N THR A 350 -8.16 -25.09 -16.10
CA THR A 350 -9.01 -23.95 -16.50
C THR A 350 -8.41 -22.66 -15.97
N ALA A 351 -8.40 -21.63 -16.79
CA ALA A 351 -8.04 -20.28 -16.39
C ALA A 351 -9.17 -19.31 -16.76
N THR A 352 -9.31 -18.30 -15.92
CA THR A 352 -10.32 -17.25 -15.98
C THR A 352 -9.62 -15.92 -15.76
N LEU A 353 -9.95 -14.94 -16.59
CA LEU A 353 -9.57 -13.54 -16.42
C LEU A 353 -10.85 -12.73 -16.58
N PHE A 354 -11.30 -12.05 -15.53
CA PHE A 354 -12.49 -11.22 -15.65
C PHE A 354 -12.22 -10.03 -16.56
N GLY A 355 -13.26 -9.51 -17.20
CA GLY A 355 -13.10 -8.31 -18.03
C GLY A 355 -13.43 -7.03 -17.26
N PRO A 356 -13.15 -5.86 -17.86
CA PRO A 356 -13.43 -4.55 -17.28
C PRO A 356 -14.85 -4.40 -16.73
N ARG A 357 -15.86 -4.89 -17.45
CA ARG A 357 -17.25 -4.75 -17.01
C ARG A 357 -17.56 -5.66 -15.84
N PHE A 358 -17.00 -6.87 -15.82
CA PHE A 358 -17.19 -7.79 -14.69
C PHE A 358 -16.56 -7.26 -13.40
N VAL A 359 -15.35 -6.69 -13.46
CA VAL A 359 -14.71 -6.08 -12.30
C VAL A 359 -15.48 -4.84 -11.82
N GLN A 360 -16.06 -4.06 -12.72
CA GLN A 360 -16.89 -2.91 -12.36
C GLN A 360 -18.18 -3.35 -11.67
N PHE A 361 -18.70 -4.51 -12.06
CA PHE A 361 -19.87 -5.13 -11.47
C PHE A 361 -19.58 -5.69 -10.06
N LEU A 362 -18.42 -6.32 -9.86
CA LEU A 362 -17.90 -6.74 -8.54
C LEU A 362 -17.75 -5.55 -7.58
N ALA A 363 -17.11 -4.48 -8.06
CA ALA A 363 -16.69 -3.33 -7.26
C ALA A 363 -17.60 -2.11 -7.46
N SER A 364 -18.91 -2.32 -7.62
CA SER A 364 -19.81 -1.28 -8.11
C SER A 364 -20.05 -0.09 -7.16
N LEU A 365 -19.69 -0.22 -5.89
CA LEU A 365 -19.75 0.83 -4.86
C LEU A 365 -18.37 1.16 -4.27
N SER A 366 -17.33 0.52 -4.80
CA SER A 366 -15.96 0.78 -4.42
C SER A 366 -15.45 2.05 -5.12
N PRO A 367 -14.49 2.77 -4.52
CA PRO A 367 -13.84 3.90 -5.17
C PRO A 367 -13.29 3.51 -6.56
N ILE A 368 -13.38 4.43 -7.53
CA ILE A 368 -12.91 4.18 -8.90
C ILE A 368 -11.41 3.86 -8.93
N GLU A 369 -10.66 4.41 -7.99
CA GLU A 369 -9.24 4.12 -7.80
C GLU A 369 -9.02 2.65 -7.48
N ASP A 370 -9.86 2.05 -6.65
CA ASP A 370 -9.76 0.63 -6.28
C ASP A 370 -10.23 -0.28 -7.44
N TYR A 371 -11.13 0.18 -8.32
CA TYR A 371 -11.52 -0.51 -9.56
C TYR A 371 -10.37 -0.53 -10.59
N GLU A 372 -9.78 0.62 -10.88
CA GLU A 372 -8.65 0.75 -11.81
C GLU A 372 -7.46 -0.10 -11.33
N LEU A 373 -7.26 -0.14 -10.00
CA LEU A 373 -6.29 -1.01 -9.35
C LEU A 373 -6.57 -2.49 -9.64
N ALA A 374 -7.79 -2.97 -9.39
CA ALA A 374 -8.16 -4.35 -9.63
C ALA A 374 -7.99 -4.72 -11.12
N MET A 375 -8.32 -3.80 -12.03
CA MET A 375 -8.18 -3.99 -13.46
C MET A 375 -6.74 -4.08 -13.94
N SER A 376 -5.84 -3.29 -13.36
CA SER A 376 -4.43 -3.32 -13.73
C SER A 376 -3.68 -4.57 -13.22
N LYS A 377 -4.33 -5.34 -12.34
CA LYS A 377 -3.69 -6.39 -11.52
C LYS A 377 -4.19 -7.76 -11.67
N GLN A 378 -5.28 -7.85 -12.39
CA GLN A 378 -5.89 -9.09 -12.63
C GLN A 378 -4.92 -10.03 -13.33
N LYS A 379 -4.67 -11.15 -12.67
CA LYS A 379 -3.96 -12.28 -13.28
C LYS A 379 -4.98 -13.35 -13.63
N PRO A 380 -4.72 -14.13 -14.68
CA PRO A 380 -5.42 -15.38 -14.88
C PRO A 380 -5.41 -16.22 -13.61
N SER A 381 -6.58 -16.69 -13.19
CA SER A 381 -6.74 -17.59 -12.04
C SER A 381 -7.67 -18.75 -12.40
N SER A 382 -7.82 -19.74 -11.52
CA SER A 382 -8.69 -20.88 -11.74
C SER A 382 -9.78 -20.96 -10.67
N LEU A 383 -10.94 -21.47 -11.06
CA LEU A 383 -11.97 -21.91 -10.11
C LEU A 383 -11.67 -23.32 -9.57
N PHE A 384 -10.65 -24.00 -10.10
CA PHE A 384 -10.22 -25.35 -9.71
C PHE A 384 -11.34 -26.40 -9.73
N LEU A 385 -12.37 -26.19 -10.55
CA LEU A 385 -13.55 -27.07 -10.64
C LEU A 385 -13.22 -28.56 -10.83
N PRO A 386 -12.27 -28.96 -11.71
CA PRO A 386 -11.88 -30.36 -11.84
C PRO A 386 -11.33 -30.96 -10.55
N ASP A 387 -10.48 -30.21 -9.84
CA ASP A 387 -9.85 -30.65 -8.60
C ASP A 387 -10.87 -30.73 -7.46
N LEU A 388 -11.72 -29.70 -7.34
CA LEU A 388 -12.79 -29.64 -6.33
C LEU A 388 -13.86 -30.73 -6.52
N THR A 389 -14.04 -31.22 -7.75
CA THR A 389 -14.95 -32.34 -8.03
C THR A 389 -14.36 -33.68 -7.57
N LYS A 390 -13.03 -33.82 -7.62
CA LYS A 390 -12.30 -35.01 -7.16
C LYS A 390 -11.94 -34.94 -5.67
N ALA A 391 -11.99 -33.76 -5.07
CA ALA A 391 -11.70 -33.55 -3.66
C ALA A 391 -12.62 -34.39 -2.77
N LYS A 392 -12.14 -34.69 -1.56
CA LYS A 392 -12.99 -35.32 -0.55
C LYS A 392 -14.00 -34.30 -0.03
N LYS A 393 -15.17 -34.79 0.35
CA LYS A 393 -16.16 -33.98 1.07
C LYS A 393 -15.58 -33.48 2.39
N PHE A 394 -16.02 -32.31 2.80
CA PHE A 394 -15.75 -31.77 4.11
C PHE A 394 -16.41 -32.64 5.20
N SER A 395 -15.77 -32.73 6.36
CA SER A 395 -16.21 -33.63 7.42
C SER A 395 -16.70 -32.87 8.66
N ASN A 396 -17.52 -33.55 9.46
CA ASN A 396 -18.05 -32.99 10.70
C ASN A 396 -16.94 -32.76 11.75
N ASN A 397 -15.88 -33.58 11.71
CA ASN A 397 -14.75 -33.47 12.63
C ASN A 397 -13.73 -32.42 12.18
N GLY A 398 -13.68 -32.08 10.90
CA GLY A 398 -12.87 -31.03 10.33
C GLY A 398 -13.68 -29.74 10.22
N PHE A 399 -14.18 -29.48 9.01
CA PHE A 399 -14.93 -28.29 8.64
C PHE A 399 -16.07 -27.88 9.60
N GLU A 400 -16.93 -28.81 10.05
CA GLU A 400 -18.04 -28.43 10.95
C GLU A 400 -17.65 -28.22 12.41
N SER A 401 -16.47 -28.68 12.82
CA SER A 401 -16.02 -28.51 14.20
C SER A 401 -15.59 -27.07 14.50
N VAL A 402 -15.33 -26.27 13.46
CA VAL A 402 -14.92 -24.86 13.60
C VAL A 402 -16.15 -23.95 13.61
N ARG A 403 -16.15 -22.94 14.51
CA ARG A 403 -17.19 -21.90 14.54
C ARG A 403 -17.18 -21.10 13.23
N ARG A 404 -18.31 -21.04 12.53
CA ARG A 404 -18.46 -20.33 11.26
C ARG A 404 -19.33 -19.11 11.43
N ILE A 405 -18.84 -17.99 10.91
CA ILE A 405 -19.56 -16.72 10.81
C ILE A 405 -19.65 -16.36 9.34
N TYR A 406 -20.82 -15.91 8.89
CA TYR A 406 -21.00 -15.37 7.55
C TYR A 406 -21.27 -13.88 7.59
N VAL A 407 -20.56 -13.10 6.77
CA VAL A 407 -20.76 -11.66 6.63
C VAL A 407 -21.33 -11.38 5.25
N ILE A 408 -22.61 -10.99 5.21
CA ILE A 408 -23.35 -10.65 3.99
C ILE A 408 -23.04 -9.19 3.62
N SER A 409 -22.68 -8.98 2.36
CA SER A 409 -22.60 -7.63 1.76
C SER A 409 -23.90 -7.33 1.04
N LYS A 410 -24.62 -6.30 1.50
CA LYS A 410 -26.02 -6.10 1.12
C LYS A 410 -26.24 -5.64 -0.32
N GLU A 411 -25.22 -5.04 -0.93
CA GLU A 411 -25.23 -4.57 -2.31
C GLU A 411 -24.37 -5.47 -3.22
N ASP A 412 -24.05 -6.68 -2.75
CA ASP A 412 -23.31 -7.68 -3.54
C ASP A 412 -24.17 -8.18 -4.70
N LYS A 413 -23.69 -7.91 -5.92
CA LYS A 413 -24.35 -8.29 -7.17
C LYS A 413 -23.88 -9.64 -7.71
N ILE A 414 -22.86 -10.24 -7.09
CA ILE A 414 -22.22 -11.48 -7.53
C ILE A 414 -22.73 -12.62 -6.67
N LEU A 415 -22.54 -12.52 -5.36
CA LEU A 415 -23.17 -13.42 -4.39
C LEU A 415 -24.38 -12.70 -3.82
N SER A 416 -25.49 -12.79 -4.54
CA SER A 416 -26.75 -12.17 -4.10
C SER A 416 -27.11 -12.62 -2.68
N GLU A 417 -27.82 -11.77 -1.95
CA GLU A 417 -28.25 -12.10 -0.59
C GLU A 417 -29.04 -13.41 -0.52
N GLU A 418 -29.89 -13.68 -1.52
CA GLU A 418 -30.63 -14.93 -1.63
C GLU A 418 -29.68 -16.14 -1.69
N PHE A 419 -28.64 -16.05 -2.52
CA PHE A 419 -27.67 -17.14 -2.65
C PHE A 419 -26.77 -17.28 -1.41
N ALA A 420 -26.38 -16.16 -0.80
CA ALA A 420 -25.66 -16.16 0.48
C ALA A 420 -26.48 -16.86 1.58
N ARG A 421 -27.78 -16.55 1.68
CA ARG A 421 -28.71 -17.20 2.63
C ARG A 421 -28.89 -18.69 2.33
N TRP A 422 -29.00 -19.06 1.06
CA TRP A 422 -29.03 -20.48 0.66
C TRP A 422 -27.77 -21.24 1.11
N MET A 423 -26.57 -20.65 0.95
CA MET A 423 -25.33 -21.26 1.44
C MET A 423 -25.30 -21.37 2.98
N ILE A 424 -25.76 -20.33 3.68
CA ILE A 424 -25.87 -20.29 5.15
C ILE A 424 -26.75 -21.43 5.67
N ASP A 425 -27.94 -21.60 5.07
CA ASP A 425 -28.92 -22.62 5.47
C ASP A 425 -28.38 -24.04 5.27
N ASN A 426 -27.59 -24.26 4.21
CA ASN A 426 -27.03 -25.58 3.89
C ASN A 426 -25.77 -25.95 4.68
N SER A 427 -25.01 -24.97 5.17
CA SER A 427 -23.70 -25.19 5.79
C SER A 427 -23.72 -25.08 7.33
N GLY A 428 -24.85 -24.65 7.92
CA GLY A 428 -25.01 -24.59 9.37
C GLY A 428 -24.10 -23.55 10.02
N VAL A 429 -24.17 -22.31 9.54
CA VAL A 429 -23.48 -21.14 10.08
C VAL A 429 -24.09 -20.75 11.43
N GLN A 430 -23.25 -20.48 12.43
CA GLN A 430 -23.70 -20.14 13.78
C GLN A 430 -24.06 -18.66 13.94
N GLU A 431 -23.45 -17.79 13.13
CA GLU A 431 -23.61 -16.34 13.26
C GLU A 431 -23.62 -15.66 11.89
N VAL A 432 -24.57 -14.76 11.69
CA VAL A 432 -24.68 -13.97 10.45
C VAL A 432 -24.57 -12.49 10.79
N ARG A 433 -23.72 -11.79 10.06
CA ARG A 433 -23.52 -10.33 10.12
C ARG A 433 -23.85 -9.73 8.76
N GLU A 434 -24.29 -8.48 8.75
CA GLU A 434 -24.67 -7.77 7.52
C GLU A 434 -23.96 -6.42 7.45
N VAL A 435 -23.33 -6.12 6.32
CA VAL A 435 -22.68 -4.82 6.06
C VAL A 435 -23.51 -4.05 5.04
N GLN A 436 -24.20 -3.02 5.52
CA GLN A 436 -25.08 -2.19 4.70
C GLN A 436 -24.28 -1.32 3.72
N GLY A 437 -24.77 -1.23 2.48
CA GLY A 437 -24.12 -0.43 1.43
C GLY A 437 -22.78 -0.97 0.94
N ALA A 438 -22.42 -2.21 1.29
CA ALA A 438 -21.21 -2.87 0.80
C ALA A 438 -21.51 -3.65 -0.48
N ASP A 439 -20.69 -3.45 -1.51
CA ASP A 439 -20.64 -4.31 -2.69
C ASP A 439 -19.87 -5.61 -2.41
N HIS A 440 -19.60 -6.42 -3.43
CA HIS A 440 -18.85 -7.67 -3.29
C HIS A 440 -17.47 -7.45 -2.65
N MET A 441 -16.88 -6.27 -2.86
CA MET A 441 -15.59 -5.89 -2.31
C MET A 441 -15.77 -5.09 -1.02
N THR A 442 -16.36 -5.71 0.01
CA THR A 442 -16.69 -5.09 1.31
C THR A 442 -15.52 -4.32 1.93
N MET A 443 -14.31 -4.86 1.81
CA MET A 443 -13.07 -4.28 2.33
C MET A 443 -12.66 -2.99 1.61
N LEU A 444 -13.20 -2.73 0.43
CA LEU A 444 -12.98 -1.53 -0.37
C LEU A 444 -14.12 -0.54 -0.22
N SER A 445 -15.37 -1.00 -0.35
CA SER A 445 -16.56 -0.14 -0.28
C SER A 445 -16.91 0.30 1.15
N LYS A 446 -16.69 -0.57 2.16
CA LYS A 446 -17.03 -0.31 3.59
C LYS A 446 -15.95 -0.80 4.57
N PRO A 447 -14.69 -0.36 4.44
CA PRO A 447 -13.57 -0.84 5.27
C PRO A 447 -13.78 -0.66 6.77
N GLN A 448 -14.34 0.47 7.22
CA GLN A 448 -14.56 0.72 8.65
C GLN A 448 -15.65 -0.18 9.23
N LEU A 449 -16.80 -0.29 8.57
CA LEU A 449 -17.89 -1.15 9.05
C LEU A 449 -17.47 -2.62 9.07
N LEU A 450 -16.68 -3.05 8.08
CA LEU A 450 -16.09 -4.38 8.07
C LEU A 450 -15.12 -4.56 9.25
N CYS A 451 -14.27 -3.56 9.51
CA CYS A 451 -13.37 -3.60 10.66
C CYS A 451 -14.15 -3.76 11.97
N ASP A 452 -15.15 -2.90 12.20
CA ASP A 452 -15.98 -2.95 13.41
C ASP A 452 -16.65 -4.32 13.58
N CYS A 453 -17.15 -4.89 12.47
CA CYS A 453 -17.71 -6.23 12.44
C CYS A 453 -16.69 -7.31 12.82
N LEU A 454 -15.46 -7.24 12.31
CA LEU A 454 -14.40 -8.22 12.61
C LEU A 454 -13.91 -8.09 14.05
N LEU A 455 -13.85 -6.88 14.61
CA LEU A 455 -13.49 -6.64 16.00
C LEU A 455 -14.54 -7.20 16.97
N ASP A 456 -15.82 -7.02 16.64
CA ASP A 456 -16.92 -7.62 17.41
C ASP A 456 -16.81 -9.15 17.43
N ILE A 457 -16.57 -9.78 16.27
CA ILE A 457 -16.35 -11.24 16.17
C ILE A 457 -15.13 -11.68 16.99
N ALA A 458 -14.05 -10.91 16.97
CA ALA A 458 -12.82 -11.24 17.70
C ALA A 458 -12.92 -11.05 19.22
N SER A 459 -13.96 -10.37 19.70
CA SER A 459 -14.17 -10.09 21.12
C SER A 459 -14.98 -11.18 21.85
N VAL A 460 -15.44 -12.22 21.13
CA VAL A 460 -16.31 -13.30 21.61
C VAL A 460 -15.62 -14.65 21.47
#